data_AF-A0A1U8AB18-F1
#
_entry.id   AF-A0A1U8AB18-F1
#
_cell.length_a   1.000
_cell.length_b   1.000
_cell.length_c   1.000
_cell.angle_alpha   90.00
_cell.angle_beta   90.00
_cell.angle_gamma   90.00
#
_symmetry.space_group_name_H-M   'P 1'
#
loop_
_entity.id
_entity.type
_entity.pdbx_description
1 polymer ?
#
loop_
_entity_poly.entity_id
_entity_poly.type
_entity_poly.pdbx_seq_one_letter_code
_entity_poly.pdbx_strand_id
1 'polypeptide(L)'
;MVEEMTISDSNPPLLIRSLVSGYGRLGLFTDMRRVLRKMEDVGYCLDTICSNIVLSSFGAHSELSEMASWLRKMKDSNISFSIRTYNSIMNSCPPITSLVKDLKFVPLSIEDLKERLQKDETLLVEQLIGSSVLMGALKWCPSEGKLDLHGMHLATAYLIMLQWVQVLRSRFSAGSWVIPTELRLICGSGKHSSVRGESPVKALIKQMMVRMRSRMKIDRTNVGCFVGRGRAVRD
;
A
#
# COMPACT_ATOMS: atom_id res chain seq x y z
N MET A 1 28.89 -23.95 4.75
CA MET A 1 29.76 -23.00 4.00
C MET A 1 29.17 -21.58 3.99
N VAL A 2 28.68 -21.06 5.13
CA VAL A 2 28.25 -19.65 5.29
C VAL A 2 28.57 -19.11 6.71
N GLU A 3 29.46 -19.78 7.46
CA GLU A 3 29.69 -19.41 8.87
C GLU A 3 30.82 -18.39 9.09
N GLU A 4 31.64 -18.11 8.09
CA GLU A 4 32.68 -17.09 8.18
C GLU A 4 32.67 -16.21 6.94
N MET A 5 31.80 -15.19 6.93
CA MET A 5 32.01 -14.02 6.11
C MET A 5 32.17 -12.83 7.05
N THR A 6 33.44 -12.52 7.32
CA THR A 6 33.86 -11.28 7.94
C THR A 6 33.33 -10.11 7.12
N ILE A 7 32.57 -9.23 7.79
CA ILE A 7 31.89 -8.06 7.22
C ILE A 7 32.90 -6.96 6.79
N SER A 8 34.19 -7.29 6.66
CA SER A 8 35.27 -6.30 6.68
C SER A 8 35.63 -5.65 5.35
N ASP A 9 35.11 -6.10 4.19
CA ASP A 9 35.54 -5.52 2.88
C ASP A 9 34.46 -5.45 1.78
N SER A 10 33.18 -5.65 2.12
CA SER A 10 32.08 -5.53 1.16
C SER A 10 30.99 -4.65 1.74
N ASN A 11 30.29 -3.85 0.91
CA ASN A 11 29.21 -2.94 1.32
C ASN A 11 28.21 -3.66 2.26
N PRO A 12 28.34 -3.52 3.60
CA PRO A 12 27.73 -4.44 4.57
C PRO A 12 26.21 -4.48 4.48
N PRO A 13 25.50 -3.34 4.31
CA PRO A 13 24.06 -3.34 4.13
C PRO A 13 23.58 -4.11 2.90
N LEU A 14 24.31 -4.10 1.77
CA LEU A 14 23.90 -4.79 0.55
C LEU A 14 24.03 -6.30 0.69
N LEU A 15 25.14 -6.78 1.26
CA LEU A 15 25.35 -8.19 1.52
C LEU A 15 24.28 -8.73 2.48
N ILE A 16 24.00 -8.01 3.57
CA ILE A 16 22.99 -8.39 4.54
C ILE A 16 21.60 -8.45 3.90
N ARG A 17 21.21 -7.45 3.09
CA ARG A 17 19.94 -7.48 2.34
C ARG A 17 19.83 -8.69 1.42
N SER A 18 20.91 -9.07 0.75
CA SER A 18 20.96 -10.26 -0.10
C SER A 18 20.78 -11.55 0.71
N LEU A 19 21.43 -11.66 1.87
CA LEU A 19 21.28 -12.80 2.78
C LEU A 19 19.84 -12.90 3.33
N VAL A 20 19.28 -11.79 3.82
CA VAL A 20 17.90 -11.72 4.30
C VAL A 20 16.93 -12.13 3.19
N SER A 21 17.13 -11.62 1.97
CA SER A 21 16.32 -12.01 0.81
C SER A 21 16.51 -13.48 0.41
N GLY A 22 17.71 -14.03 0.57
CA GLY A 22 18.02 -15.44 0.30
C GLY A 22 17.30 -16.37 1.28
N TYR A 23 17.55 -16.19 2.57
CA TYR A 23 16.90 -16.96 3.63
C TYR A 23 15.38 -16.80 3.61
N GLY A 24 14.89 -15.58 3.41
CA GLY A 24 13.46 -15.28 3.35
C GLY A 24 12.75 -15.98 2.19
N ARG A 25 13.34 -16.01 0.99
CA ARG A 25 12.79 -16.78 -0.15
C ARG A 25 12.72 -18.27 0.13
N LEU A 26 13.69 -18.81 0.85
CA LEU A 26 13.73 -20.23 1.25
C LEU A 26 12.83 -20.56 2.45
N GLY A 27 12.17 -19.58 3.07
CA GLY A 27 11.37 -19.80 4.28
C GLY A 27 12.20 -20.06 5.54
N LEU A 28 13.52 -19.86 5.48
CA LEU A 28 14.45 -20.06 6.59
C LEU A 28 14.41 -18.86 7.55
N PHE A 29 13.27 -18.61 8.17
CA PHE A 29 13.02 -17.41 8.97
C PHE A 29 13.89 -17.31 10.22
N THR A 30 14.32 -18.44 10.78
CA THR A 30 15.25 -18.46 11.92
C THR A 30 16.61 -17.89 11.52
N ASP A 31 17.16 -18.29 10.37
CA ASP A 31 18.40 -17.74 9.84
C ASP A 31 18.25 -16.28 9.40
N MET A 32 17.12 -15.95 8.77
CA MET A 32 16.80 -14.56 8.41
C MET A 32 16.84 -13.65 9.64
N ARG A 33 16.20 -14.07 10.75
CA ARG A 33 16.22 -13.33 12.03
C ARG A 33 17.60 -13.28 12.67
N ARG A 34 18.40 -14.33 12.55
CA ARG A 34 19.79 -14.35 13.04
C ARG A 34 20.65 -13.31 12.32
N VAL A 35 20.51 -13.20 11.00
CA VAL A 35 21.22 -12.19 10.20
C VAL A 35 20.76 -10.77 10.55
N LEU A 36 19.44 -10.55 10.72
CA LEU A 36 18.89 -9.25 11.12
C LEU A 36 19.40 -8.81 12.50
N ARG A 37 19.47 -9.72 13.47
CA ARG A 37 20.05 -9.42 14.80
C ARG A 37 21.52 -9.03 14.71
N LYS A 38 22.32 -9.81 13.97
CA LYS A 38 23.74 -9.45 13.74
C LYS A 38 23.90 -8.07 13.10
N MET A 39 23.00 -7.69 12.19
CA MET A 39 23.02 -6.36 11.58
C MET A 39 22.82 -5.26 12.64
N GLU A 40 21.83 -5.44 13.53
CA GLU A 40 21.54 -4.52 14.63
C GLU A 40 22.71 -4.47 15.64
N ASP A 41 23.30 -5.62 15.98
CA ASP A 41 24.43 -5.74 16.92
C ASP A 41 25.69 -5.01 16.44
N VAL A 42 25.93 -4.96 15.12
CA VAL A 42 27.04 -4.22 14.50
C VAL A 42 26.71 -2.72 14.34
N GLY A 43 25.54 -2.27 14.83
CA GLY A 43 25.13 -0.86 14.83
C GLY A 43 24.44 -0.41 13.55
N TYR A 44 24.09 -1.33 12.64
CA TYR A 44 23.32 -0.97 11.44
C TYR A 44 21.81 -0.94 11.75
N CYS A 45 21.21 0.24 11.62
CA CYS A 45 19.78 0.40 11.76
C CYS A 45 19.02 -0.22 10.58
N LEU A 46 17.90 -0.89 10.87
CA LEU A 46 16.98 -1.34 9.84
C LEU A 46 16.34 -0.13 9.15
N ASP A 47 16.33 -0.16 7.82
CA ASP A 47 15.68 0.87 7.01
C ASP A 47 14.45 0.32 6.28
N THR A 48 13.69 1.22 5.65
CA THR A 48 12.47 0.87 4.92
C THR A 48 12.73 -0.16 3.81
N ILE A 49 13.92 -0.16 3.19
CA ILE A 49 14.28 -1.14 2.15
C ILE A 49 14.45 -2.53 2.76
N CYS A 50 15.26 -2.67 3.82
CA CYS A 50 15.48 -3.95 4.48
C CYS A 50 14.17 -4.52 5.03
N SER A 51 13.36 -3.69 5.70
CA SER A 51 12.06 -4.09 6.23
C SER A 51 11.09 -4.57 5.14
N ASN A 52 11.10 -3.95 3.95
CA ASN A 52 10.28 -4.42 2.83
C ASN A 52 10.74 -5.78 2.27
N ILE A 53 12.03 -6.13 2.37
CA ILE A 53 12.52 -7.47 2.00
C ILE A 53 11.98 -8.50 2.97
N VAL A 54 12.02 -8.21 4.28
CA VAL A 54 11.48 -9.08 5.33
C VAL A 54 9.99 -9.30 5.14
N LEU A 55 9.21 -8.23 4.97
CA LEU A 55 7.76 -8.32 4.74
C LEU A 55 7.41 -9.09 3.47
N SER A 56 8.16 -8.89 2.38
CA SER A 56 7.94 -9.64 1.14
C SER A 56 8.26 -11.13 1.32
N SER A 57 9.20 -11.46 2.19
CA SER A 57 9.58 -12.84 2.49
C SER A 57 8.49 -13.53 3.30
N PHE A 58 8.02 -12.93 4.40
CA PHE A 58 6.87 -13.45 5.15
C PHE A 58 5.62 -13.56 4.27
N GLY A 59 5.38 -12.55 3.45
CA GLY A 59 4.24 -12.50 2.54
C GLY A 59 4.26 -13.57 1.45
N ALA A 60 5.43 -14.04 1.02
CA ALA A 60 5.56 -15.14 0.06
C ALA A 60 5.19 -16.51 0.65
N HIS A 61 5.25 -16.65 1.98
CA HIS A 61 4.92 -17.86 2.72
C HIS A 61 3.60 -17.73 3.51
N SER A 62 2.80 -16.68 3.25
CA SER A 62 1.52 -16.43 3.92
C SER A 62 1.60 -16.26 5.45
N GLU A 63 2.75 -15.82 5.97
CA GLU A 63 3.00 -15.62 7.39
C GLU A 63 2.42 -14.27 7.88
N LEU A 64 1.10 -14.13 7.87
CA LEU A 64 0.40 -12.85 8.16
C LEU A 64 0.69 -12.34 9.58
N SER A 65 0.77 -13.23 10.56
CA SER A 65 1.07 -12.90 11.95
C SER A 65 2.48 -12.31 12.13
N GLU A 66 3.47 -12.88 11.42
CA GLU A 66 4.84 -12.35 11.40
C GLU A 66 4.89 -10.98 10.71
N MET A 67 4.12 -10.80 9.62
CA MET A 67 4.01 -9.51 8.95
C MET A 67 3.42 -8.44 9.88
N ALA A 68 2.38 -8.77 10.66
CA ALA A 68 1.77 -7.85 11.61
C ALA A 68 2.74 -7.46 12.74
N SER A 69 3.48 -8.44 13.28
CA SER A 69 4.54 -8.21 14.26
C SER A 69 5.63 -7.30 13.70
N TRP A 70 6.05 -7.53 12.46
CA TRP A 70 7.09 -6.73 11.80
C TRP A 70 6.63 -5.28 11.51
N LEU A 71 5.38 -5.07 11.10
CA LEU A 71 4.82 -3.72 10.95
C LEU A 71 4.82 -2.95 12.27
N ARG A 72 4.53 -3.63 13.39
CA ARG A 72 4.62 -3.03 14.72
C ARG A 72 6.06 -2.63 15.04
N LYS A 73 7.03 -3.53 14.83
CA LYS A 73 8.46 -3.23 14.98
C LYS A 73 8.87 -2.01 14.15
N MET A 74 8.44 -1.92 12.89
CA MET A 74 8.72 -0.77 12.05
C MET A 74 8.18 0.54 12.65
N LYS A 75 6.96 0.54 13.19
CA LYS A 75 6.39 1.72 13.87
C LYS A 75 7.18 2.08 15.12
N ASP A 76 7.47 1.10 15.98
CA ASP A 76 8.18 1.30 17.25
C ASP A 76 9.61 1.82 17.01
N SER A 77 10.23 1.45 15.88
CA SER A 77 11.55 1.94 15.45
C SER A 77 11.49 3.18 14.54
N ASN A 78 10.34 3.84 14.40
CA ASN A 78 10.14 5.03 13.54
C ASN A 78 10.53 4.82 12.06
N ILE A 79 10.42 3.58 11.56
CA ILE A 79 10.67 3.25 10.15
C ILE A 79 9.39 3.52 9.36
N SER A 80 9.45 4.47 8.43
CA SER A 80 8.31 4.83 7.61
C SER A 80 7.86 3.71 6.68
N PHE A 81 6.55 3.58 6.52
CA PHE A 81 5.96 2.69 5.53
C PHE A 81 6.07 3.32 4.15
N SER A 82 6.23 2.48 3.13
CA SER A 82 6.23 2.91 1.73
C SER A 82 5.09 2.25 0.94
N ILE A 83 4.89 2.68 -0.30
CA ILE A 83 3.98 1.99 -1.24
C ILE A 83 4.37 0.51 -1.38
N ARG A 84 5.68 0.19 -1.32
CA ARG A 84 6.16 -1.19 -1.36
C ARG A 84 5.75 -1.97 -0.11
N THR A 85 5.76 -1.34 1.07
CA THR A 85 5.23 -1.93 2.31
C THR A 85 3.77 -2.33 2.10
N TYR A 86 2.92 -1.40 1.65
CA TYR A 86 1.51 -1.69 1.37
C TYR A 86 1.36 -2.80 0.32
N ASN A 87 2.10 -2.74 -0.78
CA ASN A 87 2.03 -3.77 -1.82
C ASN A 87 2.41 -5.15 -1.25
N SER A 88 3.45 -5.27 -0.43
CA SER A 88 3.82 -6.56 0.17
C SER A 88 2.71 -7.09 1.08
N ILE A 89 2.13 -6.25 1.94
CA ILE A 89 1.06 -6.68 2.85
C ILE A 89 -0.23 -7.05 2.11
N MET A 90 -0.70 -6.13 1.26
CA MET A 90 -2.02 -6.23 0.65
C MET A 90 -2.12 -7.36 -0.37
N ASN A 91 -1.02 -7.68 -1.07
CA ASN A 91 -1.02 -8.81 -2.03
C ASN A 91 -0.81 -10.17 -1.35
N SER A 92 -0.30 -10.19 -0.12
CA SER A 92 -0.13 -11.42 0.64
C SER A 92 -1.36 -11.81 1.44
N CYS A 93 -2.42 -10.99 1.43
CA CYS A 93 -3.69 -11.27 2.09
C CYS A 93 -4.69 -11.91 1.10
N PRO A 94 -4.98 -13.23 1.21
CA PRO A 94 -5.82 -13.92 0.23
C PRO A 94 -7.26 -13.40 0.14
N PRO A 95 -7.98 -13.07 1.24
CA PRO A 95 -9.33 -12.53 1.14
C PRO A 95 -9.37 -11.18 0.42
N ILE A 96 -8.42 -10.29 0.69
CA ILE A 96 -8.35 -8.99 0.00
C ILE A 96 -8.07 -9.20 -1.49
N THR A 97 -7.09 -10.04 -1.85
CA THR A 97 -6.78 -10.31 -3.26
C THR A 97 -7.93 -11.01 -3.98
N SER A 98 -8.71 -11.83 -3.28
CA SER A 98 -9.93 -12.43 -3.81
C SER A 98 -11.04 -11.40 -4.04
N LEU A 99 -11.28 -10.49 -3.07
CA LEU A 99 -12.28 -9.43 -3.19
C LEU A 99 -12.03 -8.54 -4.41
N VAL A 100 -10.78 -8.15 -4.66
CA VAL A 100 -10.46 -7.27 -5.80
C VAL A 100 -10.47 -7.98 -7.16
N LYS A 101 -10.68 -9.31 -7.22
CA LYS A 101 -10.94 -10.02 -8.48
C LYS A 101 -12.38 -9.83 -8.95
N ASP A 102 -13.34 -9.72 -8.03
CA ASP A 102 -14.73 -9.38 -8.35
C ASP A 102 -15.09 -7.96 -7.88
N LEU A 103 -14.78 -7.01 -8.76
CA LEU A 103 -14.96 -5.58 -8.53
C LEU A 103 -16.42 -5.18 -8.25
N LYS A 104 -17.41 -6.03 -8.57
CA LYS A 104 -18.83 -5.73 -8.35
C LYS A 104 -19.20 -5.75 -6.87
N PHE A 105 -18.50 -6.53 -6.06
CA PHE A 105 -18.85 -6.78 -4.66
C PHE A 105 -17.82 -6.27 -3.65
N VAL A 106 -16.82 -5.50 -4.10
CA VAL A 106 -15.85 -4.89 -3.17
C VAL A 106 -16.56 -3.99 -2.15
N PRO A 107 -16.22 -4.08 -0.86
CA PRO A 107 -16.68 -3.11 0.14
C PRO A 107 -16.33 -1.66 -0.24
N LEU A 108 -17.15 -0.68 0.16
CA LEU A 108 -16.95 0.74 -0.15
C LEU A 108 -16.58 1.58 1.08
N SER A 109 -16.41 0.94 2.23
CA SER A 109 -15.90 1.54 3.46
C SER A 109 -14.85 0.61 4.10
N ILE A 110 -14.06 1.16 5.02
CA ILE A 110 -13.07 0.37 5.75
C ILE A 110 -13.78 -0.56 6.73
N GLU A 111 -14.89 -0.12 7.29
CA GLU A 111 -15.74 -0.86 8.22
C GLU A 111 -16.29 -2.11 7.54
N ASP A 112 -16.93 -1.97 6.38
CA ASP A 112 -17.45 -3.09 5.57
C ASP A 112 -16.33 -4.03 5.10
N LEU A 113 -15.12 -3.51 4.90
CA LEU A 113 -13.96 -4.34 4.57
C LEU A 113 -13.57 -5.22 5.76
N LYS A 114 -13.44 -4.64 6.96
CA LYS A 114 -13.06 -5.36 8.17
C LYS A 114 -14.05 -6.48 8.53
N GLU A 115 -15.34 -6.27 8.29
CA GLU A 115 -16.37 -7.31 8.50
C GLU A 115 -16.17 -8.57 7.63
N ARG A 116 -15.41 -8.47 6.54
CA ARG A 116 -15.10 -9.59 5.65
C ARG A 116 -13.74 -10.24 5.91
N LEU A 117 -12.96 -9.71 6.85
CA LEU A 117 -11.61 -10.15 7.13
C LEU A 117 -11.55 -10.96 8.42
N GLN A 118 -10.58 -11.88 8.48
CA GLN A 118 -10.25 -12.59 9.71
C GLN A 118 -9.39 -11.72 10.63
N LYS A 119 -9.10 -12.23 11.84
CA LYS A 119 -8.38 -11.49 12.89
C LYS A 119 -7.03 -10.96 12.42
N ASP A 120 -6.19 -11.80 11.82
CA ASP A 120 -4.82 -11.41 11.43
C ASP A 120 -4.81 -10.45 10.23
N GLU A 121 -5.75 -10.62 9.31
CA GLU A 121 -5.95 -9.76 8.14
C GLU A 121 -6.44 -8.37 8.54
N THR A 122 -7.39 -8.33 9.49
CA THR A 122 -7.88 -7.09 10.09
C THR A 122 -6.75 -6.36 10.78
N LEU A 123 -5.93 -7.08 11.56
CA LEU A 123 -4.76 -6.50 12.23
C LEU A 123 -3.79 -5.89 11.21
N LEU A 124 -3.51 -6.57 10.10
CA LEU A 124 -2.66 -6.03 9.03
C LEU A 124 -3.23 -4.74 8.44
N VAL A 125 -4.53 -4.74 8.10
CA VAL A 125 -5.20 -3.55 7.55
C VAL A 125 -5.17 -2.39 8.54
N GLU A 126 -5.41 -2.64 9.83
CA GLU A 126 -5.33 -1.63 10.89
C GLU A 126 -3.93 -1.08 11.09
N GLN A 127 -2.89 -1.92 10.95
CA GLN A 127 -1.52 -1.44 11.01
C GLN A 127 -1.21 -0.50 9.85
N LEU A 128 -1.76 -0.75 8.66
CA LEU A 128 -1.57 0.13 7.50
C LEU A 128 -2.35 1.44 7.64
N ILE A 129 -3.61 1.39 8.07
CA ILE A 129 -4.45 2.58 8.23
C ILE A 129 -3.81 3.55 9.23
N GLY A 130 -3.79 4.84 8.89
CA GLY A 130 -3.17 5.88 9.71
C GLY A 130 -1.66 6.04 9.49
N SER A 131 -1.04 5.27 8.59
CA SER A 131 0.32 5.56 8.15
C SER A 131 0.39 6.77 7.21
N SER A 132 1.59 7.31 7.01
CA SER A 132 1.84 8.46 6.14
C SER A 132 1.72 8.17 4.64
N VAL A 133 1.53 6.91 4.22
CA VAL A 133 1.54 6.53 2.79
C VAL A 133 0.41 7.20 2.02
N LEU A 134 -0.80 7.30 2.58
CA LEU A 134 -1.90 8.04 1.97
C LEU A 134 -1.52 9.52 1.78
N MET A 135 -0.91 10.13 2.79
CA MET A 135 -0.53 11.54 2.75
C MET A 135 0.56 11.80 1.71
N GLY A 136 1.47 10.85 1.49
CA GLY A 136 2.44 10.91 0.40
C GLY A 136 1.81 10.81 -1.00
N ALA A 137 0.67 10.13 -1.12
CA ALA A 137 -0.09 10.00 -2.37
C ALA A 137 -1.12 11.12 -2.59
N LEU A 138 -1.43 11.90 -1.55
CA LEU A 138 -2.49 12.91 -1.53
C LEU A 138 -1.90 14.32 -1.57
N LYS A 139 -2.29 15.11 -2.58
CA LYS A 139 -2.10 16.55 -2.62
C LYS A 139 -3.44 17.24 -2.36
N TRP A 140 -3.44 18.28 -1.54
CA TRP A 140 -4.64 19.06 -1.25
C TRP A 140 -4.35 20.55 -1.19
N CYS A 141 -4.91 21.31 -2.13
CA CYS A 141 -4.90 22.77 -2.13
C CYS A 141 -6.21 23.31 -2.71
N PRO A 142 -6.50 24.62 -2.58
CA PRO A 142 -7.76 25.21 -3.05
C PRO A 142 -8.07 24.97 -4.53
N SER A 143 -7.04 24.85 -5.39
CA SER A 143 -7.22 24.59 -6.82
C SER A 143 -7.37 23.11 -7.16
N GLU A 144 -6.75 22.21 -6.39
CA GLU A 144 -6.60 20.79 -6.74
C GLU A 144 -6.53 19.90 -5.49
N GLY A 145 -7.42 18.91 -5.41
CA GLY A 145 -7.28 17.73 -4.58
C GLY A 145 -6.89 16.54 -5.45
N LYS A 146 -5.67 16.03 -5.35
CA LYS A 146 -5.16 14.95 -6.20
C LYS A 146 -4.80 13.73 -5.35
N LEU A 147 -5.29 12.55 -5.74
CA LEU A 147 -4.79 11.26 -5.26
C LEU A 147 -4.02 10.55 -6.39
N ASP A 148 -2.78 10.14 -6.11
CA ASP A 148 -1.93 9.41 -7.04
C ASP A 148 -1.79 7.94 -6.63
N LEU A 149 -2.43 7.05 -7.39
CA LEU A 149 -2.36 5.59 -7.20
C LEU A 149 -1.30 4.95 -8.10
N HIS A 150 -0.47 5.73 -8.80
CA HIS A 150 0.57 5.20 -9.66
C HIS A 150 1.58 4.36 -8.85
N GLY A 151 1.95 3.18 -9.37
CA GLY A 151 2.86 2.25 -8.69
C GLY A 151 2.24 1.41 -7.58
N MET A 152 0.95 1.59 -7.30
CA MET A 152 0.21 0.73 -6.37
C MET A 152 -0.33 -0.51 -7.08
N HIS A 153 -0.27 -1.66 -6.39
CA HIS A 153 -0.95 -2.87 -6.86
C HIS A 153 -2.46 -2.76 -6.61
N LEU A 154 -3.26 -3.64 -7.25
CA LEU A 154 -4.72 -3.56 -7.23
C LEU A 154 -5.31 -3.53 -5.80
N ALA A 155 -4.85 -4.42 -4.93
CA ALA A 155 -5.27 -4.49 -3.52
C ALA A 155 -4.86 -3.24 -2.71
N THR A 156 -3.65 -2.71 -2.95
CA THR A 156 -3.18 -1.47 -2.32
C THR A 156 -4.00 -0.26 -2.76
N ALA A 157 -4.23 -0.13 -4.06
CA ALA A 157 -5.02 0.95 -4.63
C ALA A 157 -6.45 0.94 -4.07
N TYR A 158 -7.01 -0.25 -3.85
CA TYR A 158 -8.30 -0.42 -3.20
C TYR A 158 -8.32 0.15 -1.77
N LEU A 159 -7.39 -0.25 -0.90
CA LEU A 159 -7.36 0.26 0.48
C LEU A 159 -7.03 1.75 0.56
N ILE A 160 -6.15 2.27 -0.30
CA ILE A 160 -5.85 3.70 -0.36
C ILE A 160 -7.08 4.49 -0.84
N MET A 161 -7.86 3.95 -1.80
CA MET A 161 -9.12 4.54 -2.24
C MET A 161 -10.14 4.61 -1.09
N LEU A 162 -10.29 3.55 -0.29
CA LEU A 162 -11.18 3.57 0.89
C LEU A 162 -10.78 4.65 1.90
N GLN A 163 -9.49 4.76 2.22
CA GLN A 163 -8.99 5.81 3.11
C GLN A 163 -9.22 7.21 2.54
N TRP A 164 -9.02 7.40 1.22
CA TRP A 164 -9.28 8.69 0.59
C TRP A 164 -10.75 9.08 0.63
N VAL A 165 -11.67 8.13 0.41
CA VAL A 165 -13.11 8.36 0.56
C VAL A 165 -13.45 8.81 1.98
N GLN A 166 -12.84 8.19 3.00
CA GLN A 166 -13.02 8.61 4.38
C GLN A 166 -12.48 10.04 4.63
N VAL A 167 -11.32 10.39 4.07
CA VAL A 167 -10.77 11.76 4.12
C VAL A 167 -11.69 12.76 3.44
N LEU A 168 -12.23 12.46 2.25
CA LEU A 168 -13.16 13.33 1.55
C LEU A 168 -14.41 13.58 2.40
N ARG A 169 -15.04 12.51 2.92
CA ARG A 169 -16.21 12.61 3.80
C ARG A 169 -15.91 13.46 5.04
N SER A 170 -14.79 13.20 5.72
CA SER A 170 -14.39 13.95 6.91
C SER A 170 -14.20 15.44 6.61
N ARG A 171 -13.46 15.78 5.54
CA ARG A 171 -13.18 17.17 5.16
C ARG A 171 -14.43 17.93 4.72
N PHE A 172 -15.34 17.28 4.00
CA PHE A 172 -16.58 17.91 3.55
C PHE A 172 -17.57 18.13 4.69
N SER A 173 -17.63 17.21 5.65
CA SER A 173 -18.51 17.35 6.82
C SER A 173 -17.98 18.34 7.87
N ALA A 174 -16.65 18.51 8.00
CA ALA A 174 -16.07 19.36 9.03
C ALA A 174 -16.26 20.88 8.81
N GLY A 175 -16.54 21.32 7.58
CA GLY A 175 -16.73 22.74 7.23
C GLY A 175 -15.47 23.63 7.32
N SER A 176 -14.41 23.17 7.99
CA SER A 176 -13.15 23.88 8.21
C SER A 176 -12.16 23.77 7.05
N TRP A 177 -12.39 22.86 6.09
CA TRP A 177 -11.49 22.63 4.97
C TRP A 177 -11.96 23.38 3.72
N VAL A 178 -11.01 24.05 3.05
CA VAL A 178 -11.25 24.56 1.70
C VAL A 178 -11.41 23.38 0.75
N ILE A 179 -12.60 23.28 0.15
CA ILE A 179 -12.92 22.27 -0.85
C ILE A 179 -12.29 22.68 -2.19
N PRO A 180 -11.44 21.82 -2.80
CA PRO A 180 -10.79 22.14 -4.07
C PRO A 180 -11.79 22.40 -5.19
N THR A 181 -11.41 23.25 -6.15
CA THR A 181 -12.21 23.45 -7.37
C THR A 181 -12.24 22.22 -8.28
N GLU A 182 -11.23 21.36 -8.16
CA GLU A 182 -11.05 20.15 -8.95
C GLU A 182 -10.52 19.01 -8.08
N LEU A 183 -11.09 17.81 -8.26
CA LEU A 183 -10.53 16.56 -7.76
C LEU A 183 -9.93 15.76 -8.91
N ARG A 184 -8.74 15.22 -8.72
CA ARG A 184 -8.06 14.31 -9.66
C ARG A 184 -7.70 13.00 -9.00
N LEU A 185 -7.96 11.90 -9.68
CA LEU A 185 -7.53 10.57 -9.27
C LEU A 185 -6.72 9.94 -10.39
N ILE A 186 -5.45 9.63 -10.12
CA ILE A 186 -4.53 9.06 -11.11
C ILE A 186 -4.36 7.57 -10.86
N CYS A 187 -4.73 6.74 -11.84
CA CYS A 187 -4.67 5.27 -11.75
C CYS A 187 -3.51 4.66 -12.57
N GLY A 188 -2.67 5.51 -13.17
CA GLY A 188 -1.65 5.12 -14.14
C GLY A 188 -2.23 4.64 -15.49
N SER A 189 -1.37 4.61 -16.52
CA SER A 189 -1.75 4.17 -17.87
C SER A 189 -1.63 2.65 -18.09
N GLY A 190 -1.19 1.90 -17.07
CA GLY A 190 -0.97 0.45 -17.17
C GLY A 190 0.35 0.07 -17.84
N LYS A 191 1.48 0.75 -17.55
CA LYS A 191 2.81 0.40 -18.09
C LYS A 191 3.26 -1.05 -17.81
N HIS A 192 2.62 -1.73 -16.86
CA HIS A 192 2.85 -3.14 -16.52
C HIS A 192 1.61 -4.02 -16.77
N SER A 193 0.60 -3.51 -17.47
CA SER A 193 -0.53 -4.31 -17.93
C SER A 193 -0.16 -5.04 -19.21
N SER A 194 -0.60 -6.30 -19.35
CA SER A 194 -0.47 -7.08 -20.59
C SER A 194 -1.24 -6.45 -21.76
N VAL A 195 -2.15 -5.50 -21.48
CA VAL A 195 -2.93 -4.77 -22.48
C VAL A 195 -2.69 -3.26 -22.33
N ARG A 196 -2.10 -2.66 -23.37
CA ARG A 196 -1.84 -1.22 -23.44
C ARG A 196 -3.17 -0.46 -23.35
N GLY A 197 -3.36 0.33 -22.28
CA GLY A 197 -4.57 1.14 -22.08
C GLY A 197 -5.59 0.57 -21.09
N GLU A 198 -5.43 -0.67 -20.63
CA GLU A 198 -6.27 -1.28 -19.59
C GLU A 198 -5.49 -1.41 -18.28
N SER A 199 -5.78 -0.53 -17.32
CA SER A 199 -5.23 -0.59 -15.97
C SER A 199 -6.23 -1.30 -15.06
N PRO A 200 -5.88 -2.41 -14.38
CA PRO A 200 -6.74 -3.03 -13.38
C PRO A 200 -7.17 -2.05 -12.29
N VAL A 201 -6.27 -1.15 -11.88
CA VAL A 201 -6.58 -0.07 -10.93
C VAL A 201 -7.63 0.87 -11.51
N LYS A 202 -7.53 1.25 -12.79
CA LYS A 202 -8.56 2.07 -13.46
C LYS A 202 -9.92 1.36 -13.47
N ALA A 203 -9.95 0.05 -13.72
CA ALA A 203 -11.19 -0.73 -13.71
C ALA A 203 -11.83 -0.78 -12.31
N LEU A 204 -11.03 -1.04 -11.26
CA LEU A 204 -11.46 -0.99 -9.87
C LEU A 204 -12.06 0.37 -9.51
N ILE A 205 -11.32 1.44 -9.79
CA ILE A 205 -11.75 2.80 -9.48
C ILE A 205 -13.05 3.16 -10.22
N LYS A 206 -13.16 2.80 -11.50
CA LYS A 206 -14.39 3.01 -12.27
C LYS A 206 -15.59 2.31 -11.61
N GLN A 207 -15.43 1.07 -11.17
CA GLN A 207 -16.50 0.32 -10.49
C GLN A 207 -16.88 0.94 -9.15
N MET A 208 -15.90 1.33 -8.32
CA MET A 208 -16.16 2.02 -7.06
C MET A 208 -16.90 3.34 -7.28
N MET A 209 -16.47 4.17 -8.23
CA MET A 209 -17.12 5.45 -8.55
C MET A 209 -18.58 5.28 -8.97
N VAL A 210 -18.87 4.32 -9.86
CA VAL A 210 -20.25 4.01 -10.28
C VAL A 210 -21.11 3.62 -9.10
N ARG A 211 -20.62 2.71 -8.24
CA ARG A 211 -21.37 2.24 -7.07
C ARG A 211 -21.55 3.31 -6.01
N MET A 212 -20.59 4.22 -5.89
CA MET A 212 -20.68 5.39 -5.02
C MET A 212 -21.51 6.54 -5.62
N ARG A 213 -22.03 6.40 -6.85
CA ARG A 213 -22.76 7.46 -7.58
C ARG A 213 -21.94 8.74 -7.78
N SER A 214 -20.61 8.62 -7.81
CA SER A 214 -19.72 9.76 -8.02
C SER A 214 -19.91 10.36 -9.41
N ARG A 215 -19.86 11.69 -9.50
CA ARG A 215 -19.96 12.45 -10.75
C ARG A 215 -18.61 12.65 -11.46
N MET A 216 -17.52 12.09 -10.93
CA MET A 216 -16.21 12.15 -11.58
C MET A 216 -16.22 11.41 -12.92
N LYS A 217 -15.50 11.94 -13.92
CA LYS A 217 -15.43 11.40 -15.27
C LYS A 217 -13.97 11.15 -15.65
N ILE A 218 -13.74 10.22 -16.59
CA ILE A 218 -12.41 10.03 -17.16
C ILE A 218 -12.00 11.31 -17.90
N ASP A 219 -10.78 11.77 -17.67
CA ASP A 219 -10.23 12.94 -18.36
C ASP A 219 -10.01 12.65 -19.85
N ARG A 220 -10.35 13.62 -20.69
CA ARG A 220 -10.19 13.55 -22.15
C ARG A 220 -8.72 13.57 -22.57
N THR A 221 -7.87 14.24 -21.79
CA THR A 221 -6.44 14.39 -22.11
C THR A 221 -5.58 13.29 -21.49
N ASN A 222 -6.04 12.70 -20.38
CA ASN A 222 -5.37 11.61 -19.70
C ASN A 222 -6.36 10.50 -19.32
N VAL A 223 -6.43 9.46 -20.14
CA VAL A 223 -7.32 8.30 -19.93
C VAL A 223 -7.02 7.49 -18.66
N GLY A 224 -5.89 7.75 -18.00
CA GLY A 224 -5.51 7.20 -16.70
C GLY A 224 -5.92 8.06 -15.51
N CYS A 225 -6.66 9.16 -15.75
CA CYS A 225 -7.10 10.10 -14.72
C CYS A 225 -8.62 10.24 -14.70
N PHE A 226 -9.20 10.27 -13.51
CA PHE A 226 -10.58 10.68 -13.29
C PHE A 226 -10.60 12.08 -12.69
N VAL A 227 -11.52 12.92 -13.15
CA VAL A 227 -11.63 14.33 -12.78
C VAL A 227 -13.07 14.67 -12.37
N GLY A 228 -13.21 15.41 -11.27
CA GLY A 228 -14.45 16.05 -10.83
C GLY A 228 -14.24 17.56 -10.72
N ARG A 229 -15.20 18.37 -11.20
CA ARG A 229 -15.15 19.84 -11.16
C ARG A 229 -16.46 20.43 -10.64
N GLY A 230 -16.39 21.56 -9.96
CA GLY A 230 -17.56 22.30 -9.49
C GLY A 230 -18.43 21.46 -8.56
N ARG A 231 -19.73 21.32 -8.84
CA ARG A 231 -20.65 20.52 -8.01
C ARG A 231 -20.23 19.04 -7.91
N ALA A 232 -19.61 18.49 -8.95
CA ALA A 232 -19.12 17.10 -8.96
C ALA A 232 -17.96 16.83 -7.98
N VAL A 233 -17.42 17.86 -7.33
CA VAL A 233 -16.45 17.68 -6.23
C VAL A 233 -17.16 17.40 -4.91
N ARG A 234 -18.38 17.91 -4.72
CA ARG A 234 -19.11 17.89 -3.44
C ARG A 234 -20.18 16.79 -3.36
N ASP A 235 -20.61 16.28 -4.52
CA ASP A 235 -21.62 15.23 -4.68
C ASP A 235 -20.99 13.87 -5.01
#